data_AF-X1DDC2-F1
#
_entry.id   AF-X1DDC2-F1
#
_cell.length_a   1.000
_cell.length_b   1.000
_cell.length_c   1.000
_cell.angle_alpha   90.00
_cell.angle_beta   90.00
_cell.angle_gamma   90.00
#
_symmetry.space_group_name_H-M   'P 1'
#
loop_
_entity.id
_entity.type
_entity.pdbx_description
1 polymer ?
#
loop_
_entity_poly.entity_id
_entity_poly.type
_entity_poly.pdbx_seq_one_letter_code
_entity_poly.pdbx_strand_id
1 'polypeptide(L)'
;RPEFALILSTITVPDFMDMLEELDMTAEDRETKLMALEQLIMNRNLHVRIIPSGRAVEHGFLSSKYGKRIDPFTGKQENHKGIDISSKEGSLKTREDFRLSPPMVTLRINGGRKNKVRAGDILGALTANTNLPGKQIGKIDISDYHAHVAVERPVAKQALKILAEGKIKGHRFRIRKLR
;
A
#
# COMPACT_ATOMS: atom_id res chain seq x y z
N ARG A 1 -0.44 71.53 19.96
CA ARG A 1 -1.60 70.63 20.17
C ARG A 1 -1.06 69.24 20.47
N PRO A 2 -0.89 68.84 21.74
CA PRO A 2 -0.26 67.58 22.11
C PRO A 2 -1.34 66.59 22.56
N GLU A 3 -1.76 65.69 21.68
CA GLU A 3 -2.67 64.57 22.02
C GLU A 3 -2.01 63.20 21.80
N PHE A 4 -0.69 63.16 21.59
CA PHE A 4 0.05 61.93 21.26
C PHE A 4 0.80 61.28 22.42
N ALA A 5 0.67 61.81 23.64
CA ALA A 5 1.28 61.21 24.83
C ALA A 5 0.16 60.72 25.74
N LEU A 6 -0.09 59.40 25.74
CA LEU A 6 -0.69 58.58 26.82
C LEU A 6 -1.43 57.35 26.24
N ILE A 7 -0.72 56.49 25.49
CA ILE A 7 -1.12 55.07 25.32
C ILE A 7 0.10 54.21 25.63
N LEU A 8 0.61 54.38 26.84
CA LEU A 8 1.32 53.31 27.54
C LEU A 8 0.55 53.10 28.83
N SER A 9 -0.70 52.65 28.71
CA SER A 9 -1.42 52.09 29.84
C SER A 9 -0.61 50.89 30.28
N THR A 10 0.02 51.02 31.44
CA THR A 10 0.63 49.92 32.17
C THR A 10 -0.41 48.81 32.25
N ILE A 11 -0.27 47.78 31.41
CA ILE A 11 -1.07 46.56 31.53
C ILE A 11 -0.87 46.12 32.97
N THR A 12 -1.94 46.15 33.75
CA THR A 12 -1.87 45.71 35.13
C THR A 12 -1.65 44.20 35.10
N VAL A 13 -0.85 43.67 36.04
CA VAL A 13 -0.59 42.22 36.10
C VAL A 13 -1.88 41.39 36.04
N PRO A 14 -3.01 41.81 36.64
CA PRO A 14 -4.30 41.13 36.47
C PRO A 14 -4.80 41.07 35.02
N ASP A 15 -4.82 42.18 34.27
CA ASP A 15 -5.24 42.19 32.86
C ASP A 15 -4.38 41.25 31.98
N PHE A 16 -3.08 41.15 32.29
CA PHE A 16 -2.18 40.24 31.58
C PHE A 16 -2.49 38.76 31.88
N MET A 17 -2.84 38.45 33.13
CA MET A 17 -3.21 37.09 33.52
C MET A 17 -4.55 36.69 32.91
N ASP A 18 -5.51 37.61 32.84
CA ASP A 18 -6.80 37.39 32.18
C ASP A 18 -6.62 37.13 30.67
N MET A 19 -5.74 37.88 30.00
CA MET A 19 -5.38 37.62 28.59
C MET A 19 -4.67 36.28 28.40
N LEU A 20 -3.83 35.85 29.36
CA LEU A 20 -3.14 34.57 29.29
C LEU A 20 -4.12 33.41 29.46
N GLU A 21 -5.10 33.55 30.36
CA GLU A 21 -6.17 32.58 30.57
C GLU A 21 -7.07 32.47 29.32
N GLU A 22 -7.42 33.60 28.69
CA GLU A 22 -8.15 33.60 27.42
C GLU A 22 -7.35 32.90 26.29
N LEU A 23 -6.04 33.16 26.18
CA LEU A 23 -5.19 32.50 25.19
C LEU A 23 -5.12 30.98 25.42
N ASP A 24 -4.99 30.54 26.67
CA ASP A 24 -4.94 29.12 27.01
C ASP A 24 -6.25 28.42 26.64
N MET A 25 -7.40 29.03 26.97
CA MET A 25 -8.71 28.56 26.54
C MET A 25 -8.82 28.46 25.01
N THR A 26 -8.32 29.45 24.27
CA THR A 26 -8.35 29.38 22.79
C THR A 26 -7.39 28.35 22.22
N ALA A 27 -6.30 28.03 22.91
CA ALA A 27 -5.36 27.00 22.49
C ALA A 27 -5.97 25.61 22.65
N GLU A 28 -6.59 25.32 23.79
CA GLU A 28 -7.30 24.06 24.05
C GLU A 28 -8.47 23.84 23.07
N ASP A 29 -9.25 24.89 22.80
CA ASP A 29 -10.36 24.84 21.84
C ASP A 29 -9.86 24.62 20.39
N ARG A 30 -8.71 25.17 20.02
CA ARG A 30 -8.08 24.88 18.72
C ARG A 30 -7.53 23.46 18.65
N GLU A 31 -6.93 22.96 19.71
CA GLU A 31 -6.40 21.60 19.76
C GLU A 31 -7.52 20.56 19.55
N THR A 32 -8.62 20.69 20.29
CA THR A 32 -9.79 19.82 20.15
C THR A 32 -10.39 19.87 18.74
N LYS A 33 -10.50 21.06 18.14
CA LYS A 33 -10.95 21.23 16.75
C LYS A 33 -10.02 20.58 15.74
N LEU A 34 -8.70 20.72 15.92
CA LEU A 34 -7.72 20.12 15.03
C LEU A 34 -7.74 18.59 15.10
N MET A 35 -7.85 18.01 16.30
CA MET A 35 -8.01 16.56 16.47
C MET A 35 -9.28 16.04 15.80
N ALA A 36 -10.41 16.74 15.96
CA ALA A 36 -11.66 16.36 15.30
C ALA A 36 -11.55 16.42 13.76
N LEU A 37 -10.88 17.46 13.23
CA LEU A 37 -10.65 17.60 11.79
C LEU A 37 -9.74 16.48 11.27
N GLU A 38 -8.68 16.13 12.00
CA GLU A 38 -7.79 15.02 11.66
C GLU A 38 -8.56 13.71 11.57
N GLN A 39 -9.38 13.41 12.60
CA GLN A 39 -10.22 12.22 12.62
C GLN A 39 -11.20 12.18 11.43
N LEU A 40 -11.82 13.31 11.08
CA LEU A 40 -12.71 13.41 9.92
C LEU A 40 -11.99 13.16 8.59
N ILE A 41 -10.81 13.77 8.40
CA ILE A 41 -9.99 13.57 7.20
C ILE A 41 -9.55 12.11 7.10
N MET A 42 -9.11 11.52 8.21
CA MET A 42 -8.69 10.11 8.26
C MET A 42 -9.86 9.17 7.93
N ASN A 43 -11.02 9.37 8.55
CA ASN A 43 -12.22 8.59 8.26
C ASN A 43 -12.66 8.73 6.80
N ARG A 44 -12.66 9.93 6.24
CA ARG A 44 -12.98 10.16 4.81
C ARG A 44 -12.02 9.41 3.89
N ASN A 45 -10.73 9.47 4.18
CA ASN A 45 -9.70 8.78 3.40
C ASN A 45 -9.84 7.26 3.49
N LEU A 46 -10.24 6.72 4.64
CA LEU A 46 -10.53 5.29 4.81
C LEU A 46 -11.77 4.86 4.00
N HIS A 47 -12.87 5.63 4.07
CA HIS A 47 -14.09 5.33 3.32
C HIS A 47 -13.85 5.31 1.79
N VAL A 48 -13.06 6.25 1.28
CA VAL A 48 -12.69 6.31 -0.15
C VAL A 48 -11.85 5.11 -0.60
N ARG A 49 -11.04 4.51 0.29
CA ARG A 49 -10.23 3.32 -0.01
C ARG A 49 -11.02 2.02 0.08
N ILE A 50 -11.94 1.90 1.03
CA ILE A 50 -12.66 0.65 1.32
C ILE A 50 -13.76 0.39 0.29
N ILE A 51 -14.45 1.43 -0.18
CA ILE A 51 -15.51 1.29 -1.17
C ILE A 51 -14.96 1.78 -2.52
N PRO A 52 -14.76 0.90 -3.52
CA PRO A 52 -14.46 1.31 -4.90
C PRO A 52 -15.72 1.96 -5.48
N SER A 53 -16.03 3.16 -5.00
CA SER A 53 -17.10 4.01 -5.48
C SER A 53 -16.59 4.81 -6.67
N GLY A 54 -17.41 4.84 -7.72
CA GLY A 54 -17.09 5.51 -8.96
C GLY A 54 -17.68 4.79 -10.16
N ARG A 55 -17.85 5.51 -11.26
CA ARG A 55 -18.19 4.93 -12.55
C ARG A 55 -16.92 4.30 -13.13
N ALA A 56 -17.00 3.06 -13.61
CA ALA A 56 -15.84 2.38 -14.22
C ALA A 56 -15.37 3.06 -15.52
N VAL A 57 -16.25 3.85 -16.16
CA VAL A 57 -16.02 4.53 -17.44
C VAL A 57 -16.10 6.04 -17.29
N GLU A 58 -15.32 6.77 -18.09
CA GLU A 58 -15.37 8.24 -18.13
C GLU A 58 -16.68 8.76 -18.71
N HIS A 59 -17.16 8.13 -19.79
CA HIS A 59 -18.38 8.47 -20.51
C HIS A 59 -19.16 7.20 -20.87
N GLY A 60 -20.44 7.13 -20.52
CA GLY A 60 -21.31 6.02 -20.86
C GLY A 60 -22.45 5.81 -19.87
N PHE A 61 -23.48 5.07 -20.26
CA PHE A 61 -24.66 4.83 -19.43
C PHE A 61 -24.65 3.42 -18.85
N LEU A 62 -25.24 3.27 -17.65
CA LEU A 62 -25.56 1.96 -17.11
C LEU A 62 -26.73 1.44 -17.96
N SER A 63 -26.50 0.45 -18.81
CA SER A 63 -27.54 -0.07 -19.71
C SER A 63 -28.55 -0.91 -18.95
N SER A 64 -28.08 -1.79 -18.06
CA SER A 64 -28.92 -2.66 -17.24
C SER A 64 -28.12 -3.32 -16.10
N LYS A 65 -28.84 -3.90 -15.13
CA LYS A 65 -28.29 -4.79 -14.09
C LYS A 65 -28.10 -6.25 -14.56
N TYR A 66 -28.37 -6.50 -15.85
CA TYR A 66 -28.21 -7.78 -16.53
C TYR A 66 -27.67 -7.53 -17.94
N GLY A 67 -26.89 -8.47 -18.50
CA GLY A 67 -26.36 -8.33 -19.86
C GLY A 67 -26.03 -9.67 -20.53
N LYS A 68 -26.06 -9.68 -21.87
CA LYS A 68 -25.67 -10.83 -22.70
C LYS A 68 -24.15 -10.90 -22.81
N ARG A 69 -23.54 -11.96 -22.30
CA ARG A 69 -22.08 -12.19 -22.39
C ARG A 69 -21.81 -13.66 -22.70
N ILE A 70 -20.58 -13.96 -23.10
CA ILE A 70 -20.14 -15.34 -23.28
C ILE A 70 -19.87 -15.91 -21.88
N ASP A 71 -20.57 -16.98 -21.53
CA ASP A 71 -20.37 -17.67 -20.25
C ASP A 71 -18.97 -18.31 -20.23
N PRO A 72 -18.14 -18.06 -19.20
CA PRO A 72 -16.79 -18.63 -19.11
C PRO A 72 -16.75 -20.16 -18.98
N PHE A 73 -17.86 -20.81 -18.61
CA PHE A 73 -17.94 -22.26 -18.45
C PHE A 73 -18.57 -22.96 -19.66
N THR A 74 -19.61 -22.36 -20.26
CA THR A 74 -20.34 -23.00 -21.37
C THR A 74 -19.94 -22.48 -22.75
N GLY A 75 -19.29 -21.32 -22.83
CA GLY A 75 -18.88 -20.69 -24.09
C GLY A 75 -20.04 -20.20 -24.96
N LYS A 76 -21.29 -20.29 -24.47
CA LYS A 76 -22.49 -19.81 -25.15
C LYS A 76 -22.83 -18.39 -24.68
N GLN A 77 -23.59 -17.68 -25.51
CA GLN A 77 -24.09 -16.36 -25.15
C GLN A 77 -25.29 -16.51 -24.20
N GLU A 78 -25.11 -16.17 -22.92
CA GLU A 78 -26.15 -16.22 -21.91
C GLU A 78 -26.35 -14.86 -21.21
N ASN A 79 -27.54 -14.69 -20.65
CA ASN A 79 -27.88 -13.51 -19.85
C ASN A 79 -27.38 -13.70 -18.42
N HIS A 80 -26.34 -12.98 -18.05
CA HIS A 80 -25.80 -13.01 -16.69
C HIS A 80 -26.29 -11.82 -15.87
N LYS A 81 -26.39 -12.02 -14.55
CA LYS A 81 -26.58 -10.93 -13.59
C LYS A 81 -25.29 -10.13 -13.50
N GLY A 82 -25.34 -8.82 -13.68
CA GLY A 82 -24.15 -7.97 -13.68
C GLY A 82 -24.43 -6.58 -14.23
N ILE A 83 -23.64 -5.62 -13.78
CA ILE A 83 -23.70 -4.24 -14.25
C ILE A 83 -23.16 -4.21 -15.68
N ASP A 84 -24.04 -3.89 -16.63
CA ASP A 84 -23.64 -3.68 -18.02
C ASP A 84 -23.44 -2.20 -18.29
N ILE A 85 -22.29 -1.87 -18.87
CA ILE A 85 -21.85 -0.49 -19.06
C ILE A 85 -21.67 -0.28 -20.55
N SER A 86 -22.55 0.54 -21.15
CA SER A 86 -22.45 0.89 -22.57
C SER A 86 -21.49 2.05 -22.72
N SER A 87 -20.26 1.73 -23.13
CA SER A 87 -19.22 2.71 -23.45
C SER A 87 -18.31 2.15 -24.54
N LYS A 88 -17.53 3.04 -25.17
CA LYS A 88 -16.53 2.62 -26.15
C LYS A 88 -15.44 1.77 -25.46
N GLU A 89 -14.98 0.72 -26.14
CA GLU A 89 -13.84 -0.05 -25.64
C GLU A 89 -12.64 0.86 -25.34
N GLY A 90 -12.01 0.65 -24.17
CA GLY A 90 -10.90 1.49 -23.71
C GLY A 90 -11.30 2.77 -22.96
N SER A 91 -12.60 3.08 -22.79
CA SER A 91 -13.05 4.25 -22.02
C SER A 91 -13.00 4.07 -20.48
N LEU A 92 -12.26 3.06 -20.00
CA LEU A 92 -12.13 2.77 -18.58
C LEU A 92 -11.31 3.87 -17.92
N LYS A 93 -11.87 4.44 -16.84
CA LYS A 93 -11.18 5.50 -16.11
C LYS A 93 -10.02 4.89 -15.34
N THR A 94 -8.79 5.11 -15.83
CA THR A 94 -7.59 4.68 -15.12
C THR A 94 -7.35 5.67 -13.98
N ARG A 95 -7.36 5.20 -12.73
CA ARG A 95 -6.91 6.02 -11.60
C ARG A 95 -5.38 6.09 -11.65
N GLU A 96 -4.83 7.26 -11.96
CA GLU A 96 -3.37 7.45 -12.05
C GLU A 96 -2.65 7.08 -10.74
N ASP A 97 -3.31 7.31 -9.60
CA ASP A 97 -2.74 7.06 -8.26
C ASP A 97 -2.93 5.62 -7.75
N PHE A 98 -3.61 4.75 -8.51
CA PHE A 98 -3.88 3.38 -8.07
C PHE A 98 -2.90 2.38 -8.67
N ARG A 99 -1.93 1.93 -7.85
CA ARG A 99 -1.02 0.84 -8.22
C ARG A 99 -1.32 -0.41 -7.40
N LEU A 100 -2.03 -1.36 -8.00
CA LEU A 100 -2.22 -2.68 -7.40
C LEU A 100 -0.88 -3.40 -7.36
N SER A 101 -0.37 -3.57 -6.14
CA SER A 101 0.98 -4.05 -5.92
C SER A 101 0.85 -5.37 -5.12
N PRO A 102 1.32 -6.53 -5.63
CA PRO A 102 1.14 -7.82 -4.94
C PRO A 102 1.91 -7.91 -3.60
N PRO A 103 1.33 -8.45 -2.52
CA PRO A 103 1.97 -8.45 -1.19
C PRO A 103 3.33 -9.17 -1.16
N MET A 104 3.49 -10.19 -2.03
CA MET A 104 4.70 -10.98 -2.17
C MET A 104 5.48 -10.59 -3.43
N VAL A 105 6.81 -10.71 -3.35
CA VAL A 105 7.77 -10.52 -4.45
C VAL A 105 8.50 -11.82 -4.68
N THR A 106 8.69 -12.18 -5.96
CA THR A 106 9.43 -13.38 -6.32
C THR A 106 10.91 -13.08 -6.58
N LEU A 107 11.79 -13.80 -5.90
CA LEU A 107 13.22 -13.84 -6.18
C LEU A 107 13.53 -15.09 -7.03
N ARG A 108 14.19 -14.87 -8.18
CA ARG A 108 14.69 -15.94 -9.03
C ARG A 108 16.15 -16.19 -8.74
N ILE A 109 16.50 -17.44 -8.46
CA ILE A 109 17.85 -17.92 -8.21
C ILE A 109 18.28 -18.78 -9.40
N ASN A 110 19.48 -18.56 -9.93
CA ASN A 110 20.08 -19.39 -10.98
C ASN A 110 20.68 -20.69 -10.43
N GLY A 111 19.90 -21.44 -9.67
CA GLY A 111 20.27 -22.76 -9.16
C GLY A 111 19.01 -23.55 -8.84
N GLY A 112 18.93 -24.79 -9.35
CA GLY A 112 17.76 -25.65 -9.22
C GLY A 112 18.11 -27.10 -8.87
N ARG A 113 17.25 -28.04 -9.28
CA ARG A 113 17.41 -29.47 -9.00
C ARG A 113 18.73 -30.04 -9.52
N LYS A 114 19.19 -29.61 -10.70
CA LYS A 114 20.49 -30.05 -11.28
C LYS A 114 21.69 -29.56 -10.47
N ASN A 115 21.57 -28.41 -9.81
CA ASN A 115 22.55 -27.91 -8.84
C ASN A 115 22.37 -28.53 -7.45
N LYS A 116 21.52 -29.56 -7.34
CA LYS A 116 21.16 -30.24 -6.09
C LYS A 116 20.58 -29.30 -5.02
N VAL A 117 20.03 -28.15 -5.40
CA VAL A 117 19.43 -27.19 -4.47
C VAL A 117 18.08 -27.75 -4.00
N ARG A 118 17.84 -27.70 -2.69
CA ARG A 118 16.56 -28.07 -2.05
C ARG A 118 15.90 -26.85 -1.41
N ALA A 119 14.60 -26.94 -1.15
CA ALA A 119 13.86 -25.83 -0.56
C ALA A 119 14.39 -25.51 0.85
N GLY A 120 14.77 -26.55 1.59
CA GLY A 120 15.43 -26.42 2.90
C GLY A 120 16.78 -25.71 2.83
N ASP A 121 17.57 -25.91 1.77
CA ASP A 121 18.86 -25.21 1.60
C ASP A 121 18.65 -23.71 1.40
N ILE A 122 17.61 -23.34 0.65
CA ILE A 122 17.25 -21.94 0.38
C ILE A 122 16.67 -21.29 1.64
N LEU A 123 15.78 -22.00 2.36
CA LEU A 123 15.21 -21.53 3.61
C LEU A 123 16.29 -21.35 4.67
N GLY A 124 17.18 -22.32 4.82
CA GLY A 124 18.32 -22.25 5.72
C GLY A 124 19.27 -21.09 5.38
N ALA A 125 19.55 -20.84 4.11
CA ALA A 125 20.38 -19.69 3.70
C ALA A 125 19.76 -18.33 4.06
N LEU A 126 18.42 -18.24 4.12
CA LEU A 126 17.70 -17.02 4.51
C LEU A 126 17.56 -16.85 6.02
N THR A 127 17.48 -17.95 6.78
CA THR A 127 17.24 -17.90 8.24
C THR A 127 18.50 -18.06 9.09
N ALA A 128 19.58 -18.63 8.56
CA ALA A 128 20.76 -18.99 9.37
C ALA A 128 21.57 -17.77 9.85
N ASN A 129 21.77 -16.76 8.99
CA ASN A 129 22.62 -15.60 9.31
C ASN A 129 21.83 -14.36 9.69
N THR A 130 20.52 -14.35 9.40
CA THR A 130 19.66 -13.19 9.60
C THR A 130 18.38 -13.63 10.26
N ASN A 131 17.90 -12.85 11.22
CA ASN A 131 16.64 -13.08 11.93
C ASN A 131 15.42 -12.77 11.02
N LEU A 132 15.38 -13.38 9.83
CA LEU A 132 14.21 -13.37 8.97
C LEU A 132 13.26 -14.46 9.43
N PRO A 133 12.09 -14.13 9.99
CA PRO A 133 11.13 -15.14 10.37
C PRO A 133 10.66 -15.91 9.13
N GLY A 134 10.63 -17.24 9.22
CA GLY A 134 10.16 -18.11 8.14
C GLY A 134 8.72 -17.79 7.67
N LYS A 135 7.93 -17.11 8.50
CA LYS A 135 6.59 -16.60 8.15
C LYS A 135 6.59 -15.62 6.98
N GLN A 136 7.67 -14.85 6.80
CA GLN A 136 7.81 -13.87 5.72
C GLN A 136 8.27 -14.48 4.40
N ILE A 137 8.58 -15.78 4.40
CA ILE A 137 8.95 -16.57 3.24
C ILE A 137 7.71 -17.37 2.82
N GLY A 138 7.26 -17.15 1.59
CA GLY A 138 6.14 -17.86 1.01
C GLY A 138 6.57 -19.15 0.31
N LYS A 139 5.86 -19.48 -0.76
CA LYS A 139 6.13 -20.69 -1.54
C LYS A 139 7.53 -20.64 -2.17
N ILE A 140 8.26 -21.74 -2.01
CA ILE A 140 9.53 -22.02 -2.69
C ILE A 140 9.26 -23.06 -3.77
N ASP A 141 9.53 -22.71 -5.01
CA ASP A 141 9.41 -23.61 -6.15
C ASP A 141 10.77 -23.86 -6.79
N ILE A 142 11.04 -25.12 -7.15
CA ILE A 142 12.36 -25.55 -7.65
C ILE A 142 12.17 -26.21 -8.99
N SER A 143 12.65 -25.52 -10.02
CA SER A 143 12.79 -26.04 -11.37
C SER A 143 14.17 -26.71 -11.55
N ASP A 144 14.47 -27.17 -12.76
CA ASP A 144 15.72 -27.91 -13.00
C ASP A 144 16.98 -27.03 -12.88
N TYR A 145 16.93 -25.80 -13.42
CA TYR A 145 18.05 -24.84 -13.44
C TYR A 145 17.80 -23.58 -12.61
N HIS A 146 16.56 -23.34 -12.19
CA HIS A 146 16.16 -22.15 -11.45
C HIS A 146 15.34 -22.51 -10.22
N ALA A 147 15.36 -21.64 -9.22
CA ALA A 147 14.45 -21.69 -8.09
C ALA A 147 13.77 -20.33 -7.94
N HIS A 148 12.49 -20.36 -7.55
CA HIS A 148 11.68 -19.20 -7.29
C HIS A 148 11.27 -19.18 -5.82
N VAL A 149 11.46 -18.05 -5.17
CA VAL A 149 11.13 -17.87 -3.75
C VAL A 149 10.21 -16.67 -3.63
N ALA A 150 9.01 -16.86 -3.10
CA ALA A 150 8.15 -15.75 -2.70
C ALA A 150 8.61 -15.19 -1.36
N VAL A 151 8.82 -13.88 -1.28
CA VAL A 151 9.20 -13.17 -0.06
C VAL A 151 8.30 -11.95 0.10
N GLU A 152 7.95 -11.60 1.34
CA GLU A 152 7.23 -10.37 1.61
C GLU A 152 7.98 -9.13 1.09
N ARG A 153 7.23 -8.18 0.53
CA ARG A 153 7.77 -6.93 0.01
C ARG A 153 8.75 -6.17 0.91
N PRO A 154 8.46 -5.91 2.20
CA PRO A 154 9.37 -5.15 3.07
C PRO A 154 10.75 -5.82 3.17
N VAL A 155 10.78 -7.15 3.17
CA VAL A 155 11.99 -7.95 3.39
C VAL A 155 12.74 -8.26 2.09
N ALA A 156 12.10 -8.10 0.94
CA ALA A 156 12.66 -8.48 -0.36
C ALA A 156 14.05 -7.88 -0.65
N LYS A 157 14.33 -6.65 -0.22
CA LYS A 157 15.66 -6.01 -0.39
C LYS A 157 16.73 -6.70 0.46
N GLN A 158 16.39 -6.99 1.71
CA GLN A 158 17.28 -7.68 2.65
C GLN A 158 17.57 -9.11 2.18
N ALA A 159 16.52 -9.86 1.82
CA ALA A 159 16.64 -11.21 1.29
C ALA A 159 17.52 -11.27 0.03
N LEU A 160 17.39 -10.29 -0.89
CA LEU A 160 18.23 -10.22 -2.08
C LEU A 160 19.71 -10.01 -1.73
N LYS A 161 20.01 -9.15 -0.76
CA LYS A 161 21.39 -8.91 -0.29
C LYS A 161 21.99 -10.18 0.33
N ILE A 162 21.26 -10.82 1.24
CA ILE A 162 21.69 -12.05 1.91
C ILE A 162 21.98 -13.15 0.90
N LEU A 163 21.08 -13.38 -0.06
CA LEU A 163 21.28 -14.44 -1.04
C LEU A 163 22.43 -14.11 -2.00
N ALA A 164 22.67 -12.84 -2.32
CA ALA A 164 23.73 -12.43 -3.24
C ALA A 164 25.13 -12.56 -2.61
N GLU A 165 25.25 -12.25 -1.32
CA GLU A 165 26.50 -12.36 -0.55
C GLU A 165 26.70 -13.79 -0.01
N GLY A 166 25.61 -14.46 0.35
CA GLY A 166 25.59 -15.79 0.95
C GLY A 166 25.88 -16.93 -0.01
N LYS A 167 26.08 -18.10 0.59
CA LYS A 167 26.27 -19.38 -0.12
C LYS A 167 25.05 -20.25 0.10
N ILE A 168 24.50 -20.81 -0.97
CA ILE A 168 23.44 -21.82 -0.91
C ILE A 168 24.13 -23.15 -1.21
N LYS A 169 24.07 -24.10 -0.27
CA LYS A 169 24.75 -25.40 -0.43
C LYS A 169 26.24 -25.25 -0.81
N GLY A 170 26.92 -24.30 -0.16
CA GLY A 170 28.35 -24.00 -0.37
C GLY A 170 28.70 -23.21 -1.65
N HIS A 171 27.74 -22.95 -2.55
CA HIS A 171 27.98 -22.28 -3.82
C HIS A 171 27.27 -20.92 -3.88
N ARG A 172 27.86 -19.96 -4.61
CA ARG A 172 27.23 -18.65 -4.87
C ARG A 172 26.40 -18.72 -6.13
N PHE A 173 25.20 -18.18 -6.09
CA PHE A 173 24.29 -18.13 -7.24
C PHE A 173 23.96 -16.69 -7.59
N ARG A 174 23.61 -16.44 -8.86
CA ARG A 174 23.07 -15.15 -9.28
C ARG A 174 21.59 -15.10 -8.94
N ILE A 175 21.16 -14.05 -8.25
CA ILE A 175 19.76 -13.81 -7.87
C ILE A 175 19.26 -12.56 -8.56
N ARG A 176 17.99 -12.59 -8.99
CA ARG A 176 17.29 -11.43 -9.55
C ARG A 176 15.90 -11.34 -8.94
N LYS A 177 15.48 -10.12 -8.62
CA LYS A 177 14.08 -9.84 -8.28
C LYS A 177 13.24 -9.82 -9.57
N LEU A 178 12.17 -10.60 -9.60
CA LEU A 178 11.16 -10.54 -10.66
C LEU A 178 10.22 -9.37 -10.36
N ARG A 179 9.93 -8.55 -11.38
CA ARG A 179 9.06 -7.38 -11.26
C ARG A 179 7.66 -7.71 -11.77
#